data_AF-A0A5K4F615-F1
#
_entry.id   AF-A0A5K4F615-F1
#
_cell.length_a   1.000
_cell.length_b   1.000
_cell.length_c   1.000
_cell.angle_alpha   90.00
_cell.angle_beta   90.00
_cell.angle_gamma   90.00
#
_symmetry.space_group_name_H-M   'P 1'
#
loop_
_entity.id
_entity.type
_entity.pdbx_description
1 polymer ?
#
loop_
_entity_poly.entity_id
_entity_poly.type
_entity_poly.pdbx_seq_one_letter_code
_entity_poly.pdbx_strand_id
1 'polypeptide(L)'
;MSDAEVICKQELSDLLYARANLLSKQHGQSIIQAYYDLKKALRYCPNHLESYNLLHQLEIISSNKQEEAIELMLKNRFFDSLHSITIAIYAQPENISLYFDKGAILRKLDRLTESLDCIMHGINLFNIWNDTDKKNSADLYQLGRNQLFLTINSYAIKLLKQEKYQESNELIRQLLEVDPKNYRLLILSGDCQYFMKNYENSLEEYENAKSIISKQLTDSNHCICNNNMMKIPESINSINGRICLTCYQLSKNRIKQSDWSNAINYLDRCIYLAPFQPEFYMTRALVHYQSNHTKHSWNDILIFIYLNLSDWALFQRTNGKWSIYPMWYQTIVHNRFLSQVNEQIGPLIHRLTPKYIDLVKVANSKECELSLLRNLRRIINENKCATCQRASHSSTTKITFPTNGNQQTLENPIDWLHNHVSFNLFSEPRDGCVAKMPFVNSNDITQKTFTDVCEYDYKQINAKIKEIRQRNFPRQFMHTK
;
A
#
# COMPACT_ATOMS: atom_id res chain seq x y z
N MET A 1 -49.11 -39.72 -30.13
CA MET A 1 -49.62 -39.51 -28.76
C MET A 1 -51.11 -39.74 -28.82
N SER A 2 -51.65 -40.55 -27.92
CA SER A 2 -53.11 -40.65 -27.77
C SER A 2 -53.67 -39.31 -27.32
N ASP A 3 -54.88 -38.93 -27.73
CA ASP A 3 -55.49 -37.65 -27.31
C ASP A 3 -55.52 -37.51 -25.77
N ALA A 4 -55.65 -38.63 -25.05
CA ALA A 4 -55.57 -38.70 -23.59
C ALA A 4 -54.19 -38.24 -23.03
N GLU A 5 -53.07 -38.59 -23.67
CA GLU A 5 -51.75 -38.12 -23.25
C GLU A 5 -51.56 -36.61 -23.45
N VAL A 6 -52.18 -36.04 -24.50
CA VAL A 6 -52.14 -34.59 -24.77
C VAL A 6 -52.98 -33.85 -23.74
N ILE A 7 -54.20 -34.32 -23.47
CA ILE A 7 -55.11 -33.74 -22.47
C ILE A 7 -54.46 -33.75 -21.08
N CYS A 8 -53.86 -34.87 -20.67
CA CYS A 8 -53.19 -34.98 -19.37
C CYS A 8 -52.01 -34.00 -19.22
N LYS A 9 -51.25 -33.74 -20.29
CA LYS A 9 -50.16 -32.75 -20.27
C LYS A 9 -50.67 -31.31 -20.15
N GLN A 10 -51.79 -30.98 -20.79
CA GLN A 10 -52.41 -29.66 -20.71
C GLN A 10 -52.95 -29.38 -19.29
N GLU A 11 -53.71 -30.31 -18.72
CA GLU A 11 -54.22 -30.20 -17.35
C GLU A 11 -53.09 -30.01 -16.32
N LEU A 12 -51.99 -30.75 -16.47
CA LEU A 12 -50.81 -30.60 -15.61
C LEU A 12 -50.14 -29.22 -15.77
N SER A 13 -50.07 -28.69 -17.00
CA SER A 13 -49.55 -27.34 -17.26
C SER A 13 -50.40 -26.26 -16.57
N ASP A 14 -51.73 -26.38 -16.62
CA ASP A 14 -52.65 -25.43 -16.01
C ASP A 14 -52.57 -25.45 -14.47
N LEU A 15 -52.42 -26.63 -13.87
CA LEU A 15 -52.20 -26.77 -12.42
C LEU A 15 -50.88 -26.14 -11.98
N LEU A 16 -49.80 -26.34 -12.75
CA LEU A 16 -48.50 -25.72 -12.48
C LEU A 16 -48.57 -24.20 -12.60
N TYR A 17 -49.26 -23.68 -13.61
CA TYR A 17 -49.51 -22.25 -13.77
C TYR A 17 -50.30 -21.67 -12.58
N ALA A 18 -51.40 -22.32 -12.18
CA ALA A 18 -52.22 -21.86 -11.06
C ALA A 18 -51.39 -21.79 -9.76
N ARG A 19 -50.54 -22.80 -9.50
CA ARG A 19 -49.61 -22.80 -8.37
C ARG A 19 -48.58 -21.67 -8.49
N ALA A 20 -47.97 -21.49 -9.67
CA ALA A 20 -47.00 -20.43 -9.91
C ALA A 20 -47.59 -19.03 -9.71
N ASN A 21 -48.83 -18.79 -10.18
CA ASN A 21 -49.52 -17.51 -10.03
C ASN A 21 -49.91 -17.20 -8.56
N LEU A 22 -50.14 -18.23 -7.75
CA LEU A 22 -50.32 -18.06 -6.31
C LEU A 22 -48.98 -17.75 -5.61
N LEU A 23 -47.92 -18.49 -5.97
CA LEU A 23 -46.58 -18.32 -5.40
C LEU A 23 -45.91 -17.00 -5.80
N SER A 24 -46.19 -16.48 -7.00
CA SER A 24 -45.66 -15.20 -7.49
C SER A 24 -46.23 -13.99 -6.73
N LYS A 25 -47.44 -14.13 -6.18
CA LYS A 25 -48.07 -13.11 -5.32
C LYS A 25 -47.56 -13.13 -3.88
N GLN A 26 -46.86 -14.20 -3.49
CA GLN A 26 -46.17 -14.28 -2.21
C GLN A 26 -44.81 -13.56 -2.28
N HIS A 27 -44.19 -13.33 -1.12
CA HIS A 27 -42.91 -12.64 -1.03
C HIS A 27 -41.74 -13.60 -0.75
N GLY A 28 -40.57 -13.28 -1.31
CA GLY A 28 -39.31 -13.95 -0.99
C GLY A 28 -39.06 -15.21 -1.83
N GLN A 29 -38.62 -16.29 -1.16
CA GLN A 29 -38.18 -17.52 -1.82
C GLN A 29 -39.30 -18.30 -2.54
N SER A 30 -40.57 -17.99 -2.27
CA SER A 30 -41.71 -18.57 -3.01
C SER A 30 -41.68 -18.25 -4.50
N ILE A 31 -41.12 -17.10 -4.88
CA ILE A 31 -41.01 -16.66 -6.29
C ILE A 31 -40.08 -17.59 -7.08
N ILE A 32 -39.05 -18.15 -6.43
CA ILE A 32 -38.15 -19.15 -7.05
C ILE A 32 -38.95 -20.39 -7.48
N GLN A 33 -39.85 -20.87 -6.61
CA GLN A 33 -40.70 -22.01 -6.93
C GLN A 33 -41.68 -21.68 -8.06
N ALA A 34 -42.24 -20.46 -8.07
CA ALA A 34 -43.08 -19.99 -9.17
C ALA A 34 -42.34 -20.03 -10.52
N TYR A 35 -41.07 -19.59 -10.55
CA TYR A 35 -40.24 -19.63 -11.75
C TYR A 35 -40.06 -21.06 -12.29
N TYR A 36 -39.68 -22.01 -11.42
CA TYR A 36 -39.48 -23.40 -11.83
C TYR A 36 -40.79 -24.08 -12.25
N ASP A 37 -41.91 -23.73 -11.62
CA ASP A 37 -43.23 -24.23 -12.00
C ASP A 37 -43.63 -23.74 -13.39
N LEU A 38 -43.36 -22.48 -13.72
CA LEU A 38 -43.61 -21.92 -15.06
C LEU A 38 -42.73 -22.58 -16.11
N LYS A 39 -41.43 -22.77 -15.84
CA LYS A 39 -40.53 -23.52 -16.73
C LYS A 39 -41.03 -24.96 -16.92
N LYS A 40 -41.48 -25.61 -15.85
CA LYS A 40 -42.00 -26.98 -15.91
C LYS A 40 -43.33 -27.05 -16.70
N ALA A 41 -44.23 -26.08 -16.52
CA ALA A 41 -45.46 -25.95 -17.31
C ALA A 41 -45.16 -25.84 -18.81
N LEU A 42 -44.25 -24.93 -19.18
CA LEU A 42 -43.82 -24.72 -20.58
C LEU A 42 -43.09 -25.94 -21.17
N ARG A 43 -42.42 -26.76 -20.36
CA ARG A 43 -41.85 -28.05 -20.82
C ARG A 43 -42.95 -29.06 -21.22
N TYR A 44 -44.09 -29.07 -20.54
CA TYR A 44 -45.22 -29.95 -20.88
C TYR A 44 -46.06 -29.39 -22.03
N CYS A 45 -46.33 -28.08 -22.03
CA CYS A 45 -47.09 -27.37 -23.05
C CYS A 45 -46.39 -26.07 -23.48
N PRO A 46 -45.54 -26.11 -24.51
CA PRO A 46 -44.82 -24.93 -24.99
C PRO A 46 -45.71 -23.76 -25.45
N ASN A 47 -46.95 -24.05 -25.87
CA ASN A 47 -47.90 -23.05 -26.37
C ASN A 47 -48.81 -22.47 -25.27
N HIS A 48 -48.58 -22.79 -24.00
CA HIS A 48 -49.40 -22.27 -22.91
C HIS A 48 -49.05 -20.79 -22.66
N LEU A 49 -49.93 -19.90 -23.14
CA LEU A 49 -49.70 -18.46 -23.27
C LEU A 49 -49.56 -17.75 -21.92
N GLU A 50 -50.35 -18.14 -20.93
CA GLU A 50 -50.40 -17.52 -19.61
C GLU A 50 -49.09 -17.75 -18.82
N SER A 51 -48.58 -18.98 -18.81
CA SER A 51 -47.27 -19.29 -18.23
C SER A 51 -46.13 -18.57 -18.94
N TYR A 52 -46.18 -18.46 -20.28
CA TYR A 52 -45.19 -17.71 -21.03
C TYR A 52 -45.21 -16.22 -20.63
N ASN A 53 -46.38 -15.60 -20.56
CA ASN A 53 -46.54 -14.20 -20.18
C ASN A 53 -46.08 -13.94 -18.75
N LEU A 54 -46.43 -14.80 -17.79
CA LEU A 54 -46.00 -14.64 -16.40
C LEU A 54 -44.48 -14.85 -16.24
N LEU A 55 -43.91 -15.82 -16.96
CA LEU A 55 -42.45 -16.02 -16.98
C LEU A 55 -41.74 -14.78 -17.55
N HIS A 56 -42.22 -14.24 -18.67
CA HIS A 56 -41.67 -13.04 -19.27
C HIS A 56 -41.79 -11.81 -18.35
N GLN A 57 -42.90 -11.68 -17.60
CA GLN A 57 -43.04 -10.64 -16.56
C GLN A 57 -41.99 -10.77 -15.46
N LEU A 58 -41.72 -11.99 -14.98
CA LEU A 58 -40.66 -12.23 -14.00
C LEU A 58 -39.27 -11.88 -14.55
N GLU A 59 -39.00 -12.21 -15.82
CA GLU A 59 -37.74 -11.87 -16.48
C GLU A 59 -37.56 -10.34 -16.62
N ILE A 60 -38.62 -9.60 -16.96
CA ILE A 60 -38.60 -8.12 -16.97
C ILE A 60 -38.32 -7.58 -15.55
N ILE A 61 -38.99 -8.10 -14.53
CA ILE A 61 -38.79 -7.68 -13.13
C ILE A 61 -37.34 -7.93 -12.70
N SER A 62 -36.78 -9.09 -13.06
CA SER A 62 -35.38 -9.46 -12.81
C SER A 62 -34.42 -8.44 -13.42
N SER A 63 -34.58 -8.13 -14.72
CA SER A 63 -33.73 -7.16 -15.43
C SER A 63 -33.79 -5.77 -14.79
N ASN A 64 -34.99 -5.26 -14.52
CA ASN A 64 -35.15 -3.93 -13.90
C ASN A 64 -34.51 -3.88 -12.51
N LYS A 65 -34.64 -4.94 -11.72
CA LYS A 65 -34.04 -5.02 -10.37
C LYS A 65 -32.53 -5.22 -10.40
N GLN A 66 -31.99 -5.88 -11.42
CA GLN A 66 -30.55 -5.96 -11.65
C GLN A 66 -29.96 -4.57 -11.96
N GLU A 67 -30.58 -3.82 -12.87
CA GLU A 67 -30.16 -2.45 -13.21
C GLU A 67 -30.20 -1.53 -11.98
N GLU A 68 -31.30 -1.58 -11.21
CA GLU A 68 -31.43 -0.85 -9.95
C GLU A 68 -30.33 -1.23 -8.95
N ALA A 69 -30.00 -2.53 -8.82
CA ALA A 69 -28.95 -2.99 -7.94
C ALA A 69 -27.57 -2.42 -8.34
N ILE A 70 -27.27 -2.38 -9.64
CA ILE A 70 -26.02 -1.82 -10.18
C ILE A 70 -25.98 -0.30 -9.93
N GLU A 71 -27.07 0.42 -10.16
CA GLU A 71 -27.14 1.86 -9.89
C GLU A 71 -26.91 2.17 -8.40
N LEU A 72 -27.54 1.40 -7.51
CA LEU A 72 -27.35 1.52 -6.06
C LEU A 72 -25.92 1.18 -5.64
N MET A 73 -25.30 0.18 -6.28
CA MET A 73 -23.90 -0.18 -6.05
C MET A 73 -22.95 0.96 -6.41
N LEU A 74 -23.17 1.62 -7.56
CA LEU A 74 -22.39 2.77 -8.00
C LEU A 74 -22.57 3.98 -7.06
N LYS A 75 -23.74 4.12 -6.43
CA LYS A 75 -24.02 5.11 -5.38
C LYS A 75 -23.48 4.73 -3.99
N ASN A 76 -22.70 3.64 -3.88
CA ASN A 76 -22.20 3.07 -2.61
C ASN A 76 -23.30 2.67 -1.61
N ARG A 77 -24.56 2.49 -2.05
CA ARG A 77 -25.68 2.01 -1.23
C ARG A 77 -25.74 0.49 -1.24
N PHE A 78 -24.73 -0.15 -0.66
CA PHE A 78 -24.52 -1.60 -0.80
C PHE A 78 -25.62 -2.47 -0.17
N PHE A 79 -26.25 -2.04 0.93
CA PHE A 79 -27.35 -2.79 1.55
C PHE A 79 -28.60 -2.81 0.67
N ASP A 80 -28.96 -1.67 0.09
CA ASP A 80 -30.11 -1.56 -0.82
C ASP A 80 -29.84 -2.31 -2.13
N SER A 81 -28.62 -2.17 -2.66
CA SER A 81 -28.14 -2.92 -3.82
C SER A 81 -28.25 -4.44 -3.60
N LEU A 82 -27.86 -4.92 -2.41
CA LEU A 82 -27.98 -6.32 -2.03
C LEU A 82 -29.45 -6.79 -1.96
N HIS A 83 -30.36 -5.93 -1.51
CA HIS A 83 -31.78 -6.22 -1.49
C HIS A 83 -32.34 -6.33 -2.92
N SER A 84 -32.06 -5.36 -3.79
CA SER A 84 -32.55 -5.35 -5.17
C SER A 84 -32.01 -6.52 -6.00
N ILE A 85 -30.72 -6.87 -5.87
CA ILE A 85 -30.18 -8.06 -6.56
C ILE A 85 -30.77 -9.37 -6.04
N THR A 86 -31.11 -9.43 -4.76
CA THR A 86 -31.75 -10.62 -4.17
C THR A 86 -33.16 -10.81 -4.75
N ILE A 87 -33.92 -9.73 -4.96
CA ILE A 87 -35.22 -9.79 -5.65
C ILE A 87 -35.04 -10.24 -7.10
N ALA A 88 -34.02 -9.74 -7.80
CA ALA A 88 -33.72 -10.16 -9.16
C ALA A 88 -33.45 -11.67 -9.24
N ILE A 89 -32.65 -12.23 -8.32
CA ILE A 89 -32.37 -13.67 -8.24
C ILE A 89 -33.66 -14.47 -7.95
N TYR A 90 -34.54 -13.96 -7.08
CA TYR A 90 -35.83 -14.63 -6.83
C TYR A 90 -36.71 -14.70 -8.08
N ALA A 91 -36.70 -13.65 -8.90
CA ALA A 91 -37.46 -13.60 -10.15
C ALA A 91 -36.85 -14.45 -11.27
N GLN A 92 -35.51 -14.58 -11.32
CA GLN A 92 -34.81 -15.39 -12.32
C GLN A 92 -33.62 -16.16 -11.71
N PRO A 93 -33.87 -17.28 -11.01
CA PRO A 93 -32.84 -18.04 -10.31
C PRO A 93 -31.82 -18.73 -11.23
N GLU A 94 -32.14 -18.93 -12.51
CA GLU A 94 -31.23 -19.53 -13.51
C GLU A 94 -30.28 -18.49 -14.15
N ASN A 95 -30.45 -17.19 -13.89
CA ASN A 95 -29.57 -16.18 -14.43
C ASN A 95 -28.25 -16.10 -13.64
N ILE A 96 -27.22 -16.68 -14.23
CA ILE A 96 -25.88 -16.81 -13.66
C ILE A 96 -25.25 -15.45 -13.35
N SER A 97 -25.48 -14.42 -14.18
CA SER A 97 -24.89 -13.09 -14.01
C SER A 97 -25.26 -12.46 -12.66
N LEU A 98 -26.50 -12.68 -12.20
CA LEU A 98 -27.01 -12.13 -10.96
C LEU A 98 -26.22 -12.60 -9.73
N TYR A 99 -25.72 -13.84 -9.75
CA TYR A 99 -24.91 -14.39 -8.66
C TYR A 99 -23.53 -13.75 -8.61
N PHE A 100 -22.94 -13.39 -9.75
CA PHE A 100 -21.67 -12.68 -9.80
C PHE A 100 -21.81 -11.22 -9.34
N ASP A 101 -22.90 -10.55 -9.72
CA ASP A 101 -23.22 -9.20 -9.25
C ASP A 101 -23.45 -9.19 -7.73
N LYS A 102 -24.25 -10.13 -7.21
CA LYS A 102 -24.44 -10.32 -5.76
C LYS A 102 -23.13 -10.61 -5.04
N GLY A 103 -22.27 -11.46 -5.61
CA GLY A 103 -20.94 -11.74 -5.10
C GLY A 103 -20.08 -10.47 -4.99
N ALA A 104 -20.09 -9.62 -6.01
CA ALA A 104 -19.37 -8.35 -6.03
C ALA A 104 -19.88 -7.38 -4.94
N ILE A 105 -21.19 -7.29 -4.75
CA ILE A 105 -21.82 -6.47 -3.71
C ILE A 105 -21.45 -6.98 -2.30
N LEU A 106 -21.56 -8.28 -2.06
CA LEU A 106 -21.19 -8.91 -0.79
C LEU A 106 -19.71 -8.70 -0.43
N ARG A 107 -18.83 -8.75 -1.43
CA ARG A 107 -17.40 -8.44 -1.24
C ARG A 107 -17.17 -7.00 -0.80
N LYS A 108 -17.93 -6.04 -1.34
CA LYS A 108 -17.88 -4.62 -0.91
C LYS A 108 -18.37 -4.43 0.53
N LEU A 109 -19.27 -5.30 1.00
CA LEU A 109 -19.75 -5.34 2.39
C LEU A 109 -18.82 -6.13 3.35
N ASP A 110 -17.64 -6.59 2.91
CA ASP A 110 -16.72 -7.48 3.67
C ASP A 110 -17.34 -8.82 4.13
N ARG A 111 -18.47 -9.22 3.51
CA ARG A 111 -19.16 -10.52 3.71
C ARG A 111 -18.57 -11.56 2.76
N LEU A 112 -17.28 -11.84 2.95
CA LEU A 112 -16.46 -12.58 1.99
C LEU A 112 -16.84 -14.06 1.85
N THR A 113 -17.21 -14.74 2.93
CA THR A 113 -17.64 -16.15 2.87
C THR A 113 -18.90 -16.31 2.02
N GLU A 114 -19.91 -15.49 2.28
CA GLU A 114 -21.16 -15.47 1.50
C GLU A 114 -20.93 -15.04 0.05
N SER A 115 -19.98 -14.13 -0.19
CA SER A 115 -19.58 -13.74 -1.55
C SER A 115 -18.99 -14.94 -2.31
N LEU A 116 -18.09 -15.70 -1.68
CA LEU A 116 -17.50 -16.92 -2.26
C LEU A 116 -18.57 -17.96 -2.56
N ASP A 117 -19.46 -18.25 -1.62
CA ASP A 117 -20.54 -19.23 -1.80
C ASP A 117 -21.46 -18.83 -2.97
N CYS A 118 -21.80 -17.54 -3.08
CA CYS A 118 -22.63 -17.00 -4.14
C CYS A 118 -21.95 -17.13 -5.52
N ILE A 119 -20.67 -16.79 -5.62
CA ILE A 119 -19.91 -16.90 -6.88
C ILE A 119 -19.75 -18.37 -7.28
N MET A 120 -19.44 -19.25 -6.33
CA MET A 120 -19.33 -20.70 -6.57
C MET A 120 -20.67 -21.30 -7.02
N HIS A 121 -21.79 -20.84 -6.47
CA HIS A 121 -23.11 -21.23 -6.94
C HIS A 121 -23.33 -20.82 -8.41
N GLY A 122 -22.99 -19.59 -8.79
CA GLY A 122 -23.07 -19.13 -10.17
C GLY A 122 -22.19 -19.95 -11.13
N ILE A 123 -20.97 -20.30 -10.73
CA ILE A 123 -20.06 -21.17 -11.51
C ILE A 123 -20.62 -22.59 -11.64
N ASN A 124 -21.22 -23.15 -10.58
CA ASN A 124 -21.83 -24.47 -10.61
C ASN A 124 -23.04 -24.50 -11.55
N LEU A 125 -23.91 -23.48 -11.48
CA LEU A 125 -25.00 -23.33 -12.45
C LEU A 125 -24.42 -23.27 -13.87
N PHE A 126 -23.44 -22.41 -14.13
CA PHE A 126 -22.80 -22.32 -15.42
C PHE A 126 -22.33 -23.70 -15.95
N ASN A 127 -21.64 -24.48 -15.12
CA ASN A 127 -21.19 -25.82 -15.50
C ASN A 127 -22.32 -26.81 -15.79
N ILE A 128 -23.50 -26.66 -15.15
CA ILE A 128 -24.69 -27.49 -15.40
C ILE A 128 -25.37 -27.11 -16.73
N TRP A 129 -25.41 -25.81 -17.07
CA TRP A 129 -26.15 -25.31 -18.24
C TRP A 129 -25.32 -25.25 -19.54
N ASN A 130 -24.00 -25.23 -19.44
CA ASN A 130 -23.10 -25.00 -20.58
C ASN A 130 -22.93 -26.14 -21.57
N ASP A 131 -23.52 -27.31 -21.34
CA ASP A 131 -23.50 -28.38 -22.34
C ASP A 131 -24.23 -27.96 -23.65
N THR A 132 -25.00 -26.86 -23.66
CA THR A 132 -25.85 -26.48 -24.80
C THR A 132 -25.41 -25.27 -25.63
N ASP A 133 -24.76 -24.24 -25.08
CA ASP A 133 -24.48 -22.98 -25.83
C ASP A 133 -23.08 -22.38 -25.60
N LYS A 134 -22.24 -22.33 -26.66
CA LYS A 134 -20.77 -22.16 -26.56
C LYS A 134 -20.21 -20.73 -26.65
N LYS A 135 -20.99 -19.71 -27.07
CA LYS A 135 -20.43 -18.37 -27.37
C LYS A 135 -20.66 -17.33 -26.27
N ASN A 136 -21.90 -17.11 -25.83
CA ASN A 136 -22.19 -16.19 -24.72
C ASN A 136 -21.68 -16.73 -23.36
N SER A 137 -21.26 -17.99 -23.32
CA SER A 137 -20.79 -18.65 -22.12
C SER A 137 -19.36 -18.29 -21.73
N ALA A 138 -18.47 -18.02 -22.69
CA ALA A 138 -17.06 -17.75 -22.36
C ALA A 138 -16.88 -16.47 -21.52
N ASP A 139 -17.53 -15.38 -21.91
CA ASP A 139 -17.44 -14.09 -21.21
C ASP A 139 -18.02 -14.19 -19.81
N LEU A 140 -19.17 -14.88 -19.67
CA LEU A 140 -19.82 -15.06 -18.38
C LEU A 140 -18.99 -15.92 -17.42
N TYR A 141 -18.36 -16.99 -17.93
CA TYR A 141 -17.40 -17.78 -17.14
C TYR A 141 -16.24 -16.93 -16.66
N GLN A 142 -15.68 -16.11 -17.55
CA GLN A 142 -14.56 -15.24 -17.22
C GLN A 142 -14.94 -14.19 -16.18
N LEU A 143 -16.15 -13.62 -16.25
CA LEU A 143 -16.70 -12.75 -15.22
C LEU A 143 -16.75 -13.46 -13.85
N GLY A 144 -17.26 -14.69 -13.80
CA GLY A 144 -17.29 -15.50 -12.58
C GLY A 144 -15.90 -15.76 -12.00
N ARG A 145 -14.94 -16.17 -12.85
CA ARG A 145 -13.54 -16.38 -12.45
C ARG A 145 -12.88 -15.10 -11.93
N ASN A 146 -13.13 -13.97 -12.58
CA ASN A 146 -12.60 -12.67 -12.15
C ASN A 146 -13.16 -12.26 -10.79
N GLN A 147 -14.47 -12.42 -10.56
CA GLN A 147 -15.07 -12.13 -9.25
C GLN A 147 -14.55 -13.08 -8.17
N LEU A 148 -14.38 -14.37 -8.48
CA LEU A 148 -13.79 -15.35 -7.56
C LEU A 148 -12.38 -14.93 -7.17
N PHE A 149 -11.53 -14.62 -8.15
CA PHE A 149 -10.16 -14.13 -7.94
C PHE A 149 -10.11 -12.90 -7.03
N LEU A 150 -10.94 -11.89 -7.31
CA LEU A 150 -11.01 -10.68 -6.48
C LEU A 150 -11.47 -10.96 -5.05
N THR A 151 -12.38 -11.92 -4.87
CA THR A 151 -12.94 -12.28 -3.56
C THR A 151 -11.93 -13.07 -2.73
N ILE A 152 -11.25 -14.05 -3.32
CA ILE A 152 -10.16 -14.79 -2.66
C ILE A 152 -9.03 -13.83 -2.28
N ASN A 153 -8.66 -12.90 -3.16
CA ASN A 153 -7.65 -11.89 -2.83
C ASN A 153 -8.07 -11.02 -1.63
N SER A 154 -9.33 -10.56 -1.62
CA SER A 154 -9.88 -9.81 -0.47
C SER A 154 -9.85 -10.64 0.82
N TYR A 155 -10.12 -11.95 0.71
CA TYR A 155 -10.10 -12.88 1.84
C TYR A 155 -8.67 -13.11 2.34
N ALA A 156 -7.69 -13.27 1.45
CA ALA A 156 -6.28 -13.38 1.80
C ALA A 156 -5.79 -12.14 2.56
N ILE A 157 -6.19 -10.94 2.13
CA ILE A 157 -5.89 -9.68 2.84
C ILE A 157 -6.54 -9.67 4.24
N LYS A 158 -7.78 -10.16 4.37
CA LYS A 158 -8.47 -10.28 5.66
C LYS A 158 -7.74 -11.23 6.61
N LEU A 159 -7.28 -12.38 6.12
CA LEU A 159 -6.48 -13.33 6.90
C LEU A 159 -5.15 -12.72 7.36
N LEU A 160 -4.46 -11.97 6.48
CA LEU A 160 -3.22 -11.29 6.85
C LEU A 160 -3.45 -10.25 7.96
N LYS A 161 -4.56 -9.51 7.92
CA LYS A 161 -4.95 -8.58 9.01
C LYS A 161 -5.28 -9.30 10.32
N GLN A 162 -5.69 -10.57 10.25
CA GLN A 162 -5.94 -11.43 11.41
C GLN A 162 -4.67 -12.18 11.86
N GLU A 163 -3.49 -11.82 11.33
CA GLU A 163 -2.20 -12.45 11.63
C GLU A 163 -2.11 -13.93 11.24
N LYS A 164 -3.04 -14.41 10.40
CA LYS A 164 -3.05 -15.76 9.85
C LYS A 164 -2.20 -15.85 8.58
N TYR A 165 -0.88 -15.65 8.75
CA TYR A 165 0.05 -15.47 7.63
C TYR A 165 0.17 -16.71 6.73
N GLN A 166 0.19 -17.91 7.31
CA GLN A 166 0.32 -19.16 6.56
C GLN A 166 -0.90 -19.40 5.65
N GLU A 167 -2.12 -19.37 6.21
CA GLU A 167 -3.37 -19.52 5.44
C GLU A 167 -3.50 -18.44 4.36
N SER A 168 -3.13 -17.19 4.69
CA SER A 168 -3.12 -16.09 3.71
C SER A 168 -2.15 -16.38 2.56
N ASN A 169 -0.92 -16.82 2.87
CA ASN A 169 0.10 -17.12 1.88
C ASN A 169 -0.31 -18.29 0.95
N GLU A 170 -0.97 -19.32 1.47
CA GLU A 170 -1.48 -20.45 0.67
C GLU A 170 -2.50 -19.99 -0.37
N LEU A 171 -3.46 -19.14 0.01
CA LEU A 171 -4.42 -18.57 -0.93
C LEU A 171 -3.74 -17.67 -1.96
N ILE A 172 -2.74 -16.89 -1.55
CA ILE A 172 -1.99 -16.03 -2.47
C ILE A 172 -1.20 -16.87 -3.49
N ARG A 173 -0.62 -17.99 -3.07
CA ARG A 173 0.07 -18.92 -3.98
C ARG A 173 -0.88 -19.48 -5.02
N GLN A 174 -2.08 -19.91 -4.62
CA GLN A 174 -3.13 -20.34 -5.56
C GLN A 174 -3.52 -19.22 -6.55
N LEU A 175 -3.60 -17.97 -6.10
CA LEU A 175 -3.88 -16.84 -7.00
C LEU A 175 -2.71 -16.52 -7.95
N LEU A 176 -1.47 -16.69 -7.49
CA LEU A 176 -0.27 -16.49 -8.31
C LEU A 176 -0.10 -17.57 -9.39
N GLU A 177 -0.63 -18.78 -9.19
CA GLU A 177 -0.71 -19.79 -10.25
C GLU A 177 -1.60 -19.34 -11.42
N VAL A 178 -2.65 -18.56 -11.13
CA VAL A 178 -3.57 -18.00 -12.12
C VAL A 178 -3.01 -16.74 -12.79
N ASP A 179 -2.44 -15.82 -12.00
CA ASP A 179 -1.84 -14.58 -12.49
C ASP A 179 -0.44 -14.37 -11.90
N PRO A 180 0.60 -15.02 -12.47
CA PRO A 180 1.97 -14.96 -11.96
C PRO A 180 2.63 -13.58 -12.17
N LYS A 181 2.04 -12.72 -13.01
CA LYS A 181 2.53 -11.36 -13.27
C LYS A 181 1.91 -10.33 -12.32
N ASN A 182 1.08 -10.75 -11.38
CA ASN A 182 0.44 -9.84 -10.44
C ASN A 182 1.40 -9.37 -9.35
N TYR A 183 2.04 -8.22 -9.56
CA TYR A 183 2.96 -7.66 -8.58
C TYR A 183 2.31 -7.41 -7.21
N ARG A 184 0.99 -7.16 -7.13
CA ARG A 184 0.30 -6.91 -5.86
C ARG A 184 0.21 -8.19 -5.02
N LEU A 185 0.00 -9.33 -5.67
CA LEU A 185 0.00 -10.62 -4.99
C LEU A 185 1.41 -11.01 -4.52
N LEU A 186 2.45 -10.71 -5.30
CA LEU A 186 3.84 -10.93 -4.88
C LEU A 186 4.20 -10.09 -3.66
N ILE A 187 3.76 -8.81 -3.61
CA ILE A 187 3.92 -7.98 -2.41
C ILE A 187 3.21 -8.61 -1.20
N LEU A 188 1.97 -9.07 -1.38
CA LEU A 188 1.21 -9.67 -0.28
C LEU A 188 1.84 -10.98 0.21
N SER A 189 2.35 -11.81 -0.71
CA SER A 189 3.16 -13.01 -0.42
C SER A 189 4.42 -12.64 0.37
N GLY A 190 5.15 -11.62 -0.09
CA GLY A 190 6.33 -11.10 0.59
C GLY A 190 6.01 -10.59 2.00
N ASP A 191 4.87 -9.90 2.18
CA ASP A 191 4.40 -9.42 3.50
C ASP A 191 4.09 -10.60 4.42
N CYS A 192 3.36 -11.64 3.95
CA CYS A 192 3.13 -12.87 4.72
C CYS A 192 4.45 -13.50 5.17
N GLN A 193 5.41 -13.67 4.25
CA GLN A 193 6.70 -14.29 4.54
C GLN A 193 7.55 -13.45 5.49
N TYR A 194 7.49 -12.12 5.39
CA TYR A 194 8.15 -11.20 6.30
C TYR A 194 7.66 -11.41 7.74
N PHE A 195 6.34 -11.46 7.94
CA PHE A 195 5.76 -11.68 9.27
C PHE A 195 6.04 -13.10 9.80
N MET A 196 6.17 -14.08 8.91
CA MET A 196 6.65 -15.42 9.24
C MET A 196 8.16 -15.50 9.51
N LYS A 197 8.90 -14.38 9.44
CA LYS A 197 10.37 -14.28 9.60
C LYS A 197 11.20 -15.01 8.54
N ASN A 198 10.59 -15.34 7.41
CA ASN A 198 11.25 -15.91 6.25
C ASN A 198 11.77 -14.77 5.35
N TYR A 199 12.76 -14.03 5.84
CA TYR A 199 13.20 -12.78 5.22
C TYR A 199 13.88 -12.97 3.86
N GLU A 200 14.59 -14.07 3.64
CA GLU A 200 15.22 -14.38 2.34
C GLU A 200 14.16 -14.50 1.24
N ASN A 201 13.12 -15.31 1.47
CA ASN A 201 12.04 -15.51 0.50
C ASN A 201 11.23 -14.21 0.33
N SER A 202 10.97 -13.48 1.43
CA SER A 202 10.28 -12.20 1.40
C SER A 202 11.00 -11.18 0.49
N LEU A 203 12.33 -11.11 0.60
CA LEU A 203 13.16 -10.26 -0.24
C LEU A 203 13.07 -10.64 -1.72
N GLU A 204 13.10 -11.93 -2.04
CA GLU A 204 12.96 -12.43 -3.41
C GLU A 204 11.61 -12.04 -4.02
N GLU A 205 10.51 -12.20 -3.27
CA GLU A 205 9.16 -11.82 -3.72
C GLU A 205 9.05 -10.31 -4.00
N TYR A 206 9.61 -9.47 -3.12
CA TYR A 206 9.61 -8.03 -3.33
C TYR A 206 10.45 -7.60 -4.54
N GLU A 207 11.58 -8.26 -4.79
CA GLU A 207 12.41 -7.98 -5.97
C GLU A 207 11.74 -8.45 -7.27
N ASN A 208 11.06 -9.59 -7.24
CA ASN A 208 10.23 -10.05 -8.35
C ASN A 208 9.10 -9.06 -8.65
N ALA A 209 8.40 -8.57 -7.61
CA ALA A 209 7.38 -7.54 -7.74
C ALA A 209 7.94 -6.24 -8.34
N LYS A 210 9.09 -5.78 -7.84
CA LYS A 210 9.79 -4.59 -8.35
C LYS A 210 10.18 -4.75 -9.81
N SER A 211 10.74 -5.89 -10.20
CA SER A 211 11.13 -6.21 -11.58
C SER A 211 9.94 -6.11 -12.54
N ILE A 212 8.77 -6.64 -12.15
CA ILE A 212 7.54 -6.56 -12.96
C ILE A 212 7.07 -5.12 -13.11
N ILE A 213 7.01 -4.35 -12.02
CA ILE A 213 6.57 -2.95 -12.08
C ILE A 213 7.54 -2.11 -12.91
N SER A 214 8.85 -2.31 -12.74
CA SER A 214 9.86 -1.62 -13.53
C SER A 214 9.69 -1.91 -15.03
N LYS A 215 9.42 -3.16 -15.42
CA LYS A 215 9.13 -3.53 -16.82
C LYS A 215 7.85 -2.86 -17.35
N GLN A 216 6.78 -2.89 -16.56
CA GLN A 216 5.52 -2.22 -16.93
C GLN A 216 5.69 -0.71 -17.14
N LEU A 217 6.56 -0.07 -16.35
CA LEU A 217 6.86 1.35 -16.49
C LEU A 217 7.77 1.63 -17.70
N THR A 218 8.75 0.78 -17.98
CA THR A 218 9.61 0.96 -19.18
C THR A 218 8.80 0.83 -20.47
N ASP A 219 7.85 -0.11 -20.53
CA ASP A 219 7.01 -0.31 -21.72
C ASP A 219 6.09 0.91 -21.98
N SER A 220 5.74 1.66 -20.94
CA SER A 220 4.92 2.88 -21.03
C SER A 220 5.67 4.12 -21.58
N ASN A 221 6.92 3.96 -22.05
CA ASN A 221 7.78 5.00 -22.66
C ASN A 221 7.99 6.28 -21.81
N HIS A 222 7.66 6.27 -20.52
CA HIS A 222 7.96 7.36 -19.61
C HIS A 222 9.38 7.20 -19.07
N CYS A 223 10.37 7.76 -19.79
CA CYS A 223 11.63 8.14 -19.17
C CYS A 223 11.30 9.10 -18.00
N ILE A 224 11.54 8.65 -16.77
CA ILE A 224 11.39 9.46 -15.53
C ILE A 224 12.25 10.74 -15.62
N CYS A 225 13.24 10.75 -16.50
CA CYS A 225 14.14 11.85 -16.81
C CYS A 225 13.51 13.02 -17.60
N ASN A 226 12.46 12.82 -18.42
CA ASN A 226 12.01 13.84 -19.39
C ASN A 226 11.01 14.84 -18.81
N ASN A 227 10.35 14.51 -17.70
CA ASN A 227 9.66 15.51 -16.89
C ASN A 227 10.60 15.83 -15.72
N ASN A 228 10.90 17.11 -15.49
CA ASN A 228 11.85 17.66 -14.50
C ASN A 228 11.60 17.28 -13.01
N MET A 229 11.01 16.13 -12.71
CA MET A 229 10.75 15.60 -11.38
C MET A 229 11.00 14.10 -11.44
N MET A 230 12.10 13.64 -10.84
CA MET A 230 12.37 12.21 -10.65
C MET A 230 11.43 11.64 -9.58
N LYS A 231 10.11 11.71 -9.80
CA LYS A 231 9.12 11.14 -8.88
C LYS A 231 9.09 9.64 -9.12
N ILE A 232 9.73 8.90 -8.22
CA ILE A 232 9.58 7.46 -8.13
C ILE A 232 8.07 7.18 -7.96
N PRO A 233 7.45 6.33 -8.80
CA PRO A 233 6.06 5.94 -8.62
C PRO A 233 5.82 5.45 -7.19
N GLU A 234 4.71 5.86 -6.57
CA GLU A 234 4.37 5.51 -5.19
C GLU A 234 4.42 3.99 -4.94
N SER A 235 4.09 3.18 -5.95
CA SER A 235 4.21 1.73 -5.93
C SER A 235 5.66 1.24 -5.75
N ILE A 236 6.61 1.77 -6.54
CA ILE A 236 8.04 1.44 -6.41
C ILE A 236 8.56 1.92 -5.05
N ASN A 237 8.14 3.11 -4.62
CA ASN A 237 8.56 3.65 -3.33
C ASN A 237 8.10 2.76 -2.16
N SER A 238 6.84 2.30 -2.21
CA SER A 238 6.27 1.40 -1.22
C SER A 238 7.00 0.04 -1.17
N ILE A 239 7.44 -0.50 -2.32
CA ILE A 239 8.23 -1.73 -2.38
C ILE A 239 9.66 -1.51 -1.90
N ASN A 240 10.30 -0.40 -2.27
CA ASN A 240 11.63 -0.04 -1.79
C ASN A 240 11.66 0.05 -0.25
N GLY A 241 10.59 0.56 0.37
CA GLY A 241 10.45 0.53 1.83
C GLY A 241 10.43 -0.89 2.40
N ARG A 242 9.65 -1.79 1.82
CA ARG A 242 9.60 -3.22 2.23
C ARG A 242 10.93 -3.94 2.04
N ILE A 243 11.59 -3.74 0.89
CA ILE A 243 12.93 -4.29 0.62
C ILE A 243 13.93 -3.80 1.65
N CYS A 244 13.92 -2.50 1.95
CA CYS A 244 14.83 -1.89 2.91
C CYS A 244 14.62 -2.46 4.33
N LEU A 245 13.37 -2.58 4.80
CA LEU A 245 13.07 -3.22 6.09
C LEU A 245 13.52 -4.69 6.12
N THR A 246 13.28 -5.44 5.06
CA THR A 246 13.67 -6.85 4.95
C THR A 246 15.18 -7.03 4.94
N CYS A 247 15.90 -6.20 4.18
CA CYS A 247 17.36 -6.17 4.17
C CYS A 247 17.92 -5.82 5.55
N TYR A 248 17.27 -4.91 6.27
CA TYR A 248 17.69 -4.56 7.62
C TYR A 248 17.51 -5.74 8.59
N GLN A 249 16.40 -6.48 8.53
CA GLN A 249 16.23 -7.71 9.33
C GLN A 249 17.24 -8.80 8.97
N LEU A 250 17.50 -9.01 7.67
CA LEU A 250 18.54 -9.93 7.19
C LEU A 250 19.92 -9.52 7.72
N SER A 251 20.26 -8.23 7.68
CA SER A 251 21.53 -7.74 8.23
C SER A 251 21.69 -8.07 9.71
N LYS A 252 20.63 -7.90 10.52
CA LYS A 252 20.64 -8.27 11.95
C LYS A 252 20.83 -9.77 12.15
N ASN A 253 20.20 -10.61 11.33
CA ASN A 253 20.39 -12.05 11.39
C ASN A 253 21.82 -12.46 11.03
N ARG A 254 22.43 -11.84 10.01
CA ARG A 254 23.83 -12.08 9.62
C ARG A 254 24.82 -11.59 10.67
N ILE A 255 24.55 -10.45 11.31
CA ILE A 255 25.32 -9.94 12.47
C ILE A 255 25.32 -10.96 13.61
N LYS A 256 24.16 -11.55 13.94
CA LYS A 256 24.08 -12.62 14.96
C LYS A 256 24.89 -13.86 14.58
N GLN A 257 25.01 -14.14 13.28
CA GLN A 257 25.82 -15.24 12.74
C GLN A 257 27.30 -14.87 12.57
N SER A 258 27.73 -13.65 12.94
CA SER A 258 29.08 -13.11 12.70
C SER A 258 29.49 -13.07 11.21
N ASP A 259 28.51 -13.09 10.29
CA ASP A 259 28.73 -12.92 8.86
C ASP A 259 28.74 -11.43 8.50
N TRP A 260 29.89 -10.80 8.73
CA TRP A 260 30.08 -9.36 8.57
C TRP A 260 29.96 -8.90 7.12
N SER A 261 30.46 -9.69 6.17
CA SER A 261 30.42 -9.38 4.73
C SER A 261 28.99 -9.21 4.23
N ASN A 262 28.13 -10.21 4.49
CA ASN A 262 26.75 -10.15 4.02
C ASN A 262 25.93 -9.12 4.79
N ALA A 263 26.21 -8.93 6.08
CA ALA A 263 25.59 -7.86 6.86
C ALA A 263 25.85 -6.47 6.25
N ILE A 264 27.10 -6.17 5.86
CA ILE A 264 27.46 -4.92 5.19
C ILE A 264 26.72 -4.78 3.86
N ASN A 265 26.68 -5.83 3.03
CA ASN A 265 25.99 -5.79 1.74
C ASN A 265 24.49 -5.43 1.88
N TYR A 266 23.81 -6.00 2.88
CA TYR A 266 22.41 -5.66 3.15
C TYR A 266 22.26 -4.23 3.68
N LEU A 267 23.16 -3.77 4.54
CA LEU A 267 23.14 -2.40 5.07
C LEU A 267 23.42 -1.36 3.98
N ASP A 268 24.35 -1.65 3.07
CA ASP A 268 24.62 -0.82 1.89
C ASP A 268 23.36 -0.67 1.03
N ARG A 269 22.61 -1.75 0.87
CA ARG A 269 21.31 -1.73 0.17
C ARG A 269 20.25 -0.92 0.93
N CYS A 270 20.18 -1.01 2.25
CA CYS A 270 19.29 -0.18 3.06
C CYS A 270 19.62 1.31 2.89
N ILE A 271 20.90 1.67 2.96
CA ILE A 271 21.40 3.05 2.82
C ILE A 271 21.17 3.57 1.39
N TYR A 272 21.34 2.72 0.38
CA TYR A 272 21.01 3.06 -1.00
C TYR A 272 19.54 3.44 -1.16
N LEU A 273 18.63 2.66 -0.54
CA LEU A 273 17.19 2.90 -0.64
C LEU A 273 16.74 4.08 0.24
N ALA A 274 17.26 4.21 1.46
CA ALA A 274 16.85 5.22 2.41
C ALA A 274 18.07 5.84 3.13
N PRO A 275 18.77 6.77 2.47
CA PRO A 275 20.06 7.30 2.93
C PRO A 275 19.97 8.24 4.14
N PHE A 276 18.77 8.66 4.54
CA PHE A 276 18.55 9.60 5.64
C PHE A 276 18.18 8.91 6.96
N GLN A 277 18.19 7.58 7.03
CA GLN A 277 17.95 6.85 8.28
C GLN A 277 19.26 6.68 9.07
N PRO A 278 19.38 7.28 10.26
CA PRO A 278 20.61 7.18 11.06
C PRO A 278 20.95 5.74 11.47
N GLU A 279 19.94 4.91 11.76
CA GLU A 279 20.09 3.57 12.35
C GLU A 279 20.92 2.64 11.46
N PHE A 280 20.84 2.79 10.13
CA PHE A 280 21.62 1.98 9.21
C PHE A 280 23.11 2.29 9.29
N TYR A 281 23.49 3.56 9.39
CA TYR A 281 24.89 3.97 9.56
C TYR A 281 25.43 3.51 10.91
N MET A 282 24.64 3.64 11.98
CA MET A 282 25.07 3.17 13.31
C MET A 282 25.31 1.65 13.32
N THR A 283 24.39 0.88 12.73
CA THR A 283 24.53 -0.57 12.62
C THR A 283 25.75 -0.94 11.76
N ARG A 284 25.96 -0.27 10.62
CA ARG A 284 27.11 -0.50 9.75
C ARG A 284 28.43 -0.08 10.41
N ALA A 285 28.44 0.98 11.21
CA ALA A 285 29.61 1.42 11.97
C ALA A 285 30.07 0.35 12.97
N LEU A 286 29.13 -0.30 13.67
CA LEU A 286 29.42 -1.41 14.58
C LEU A 286 30.01 -2.61 13.83
N VAL A 287 29.45 -2.97 12.67
CA VAL A 287 29.95 -4.08 11.85
C VAL A 287 31.33 -3.78 11.26
N HIS A 288 31.56 -2.57 10.76
CA HIS A 288 32.89 -2.14 10.30
C HIS A 288 33.92 -2.16 11.43
N TYR A 289 33.52 -1.74 12.64
CA TYR A 289 34.37 -1.80 13.80
C TYR A 289 34.75 -3.26 14.16
N GLN A 290 33.78 -4.17 14.20
CA GLN A 290 34.01 -5.59 14.45
C GLN A 290 34.87 -6.27 13.38
N SER A 291 34.83 -5.78 12.14
CA SER A 291 35.66 -6.26 11.02
C SER A 291 37.01 -5.51 10.88
N ASN A 292 37.42 -4.73 11.88
CA ASN A 292 38.67 -3.93 11.89
C ASN A 292 38.79 -2.84 10.81
N HIS A 293 37.68 -2.41 10.21
CA HIS A 293 37.64 -1.32 9.24
C HIS A 293 37.37 0.03 9.94
N THR A 294 38.31 0.49 10.76
CA THR A 294 38.15 1.69 11.61
C THR A 294 37.81 2.97 10.85
N LYS A 295 38.41 3.18 9.66
CA LYS A 295 38.13 4.36 8.82
C LYS A 295 36.67 4.40 8.32
N HIS A 296 36.13 3.26 7.91
CA HIS A 296 34.73 3.17 7.46
C HIS A 296 33.77 3.33 8.62
N SER A 297 34.08 2.71 9.76
CA SER A 297 33.33 2.88 11.01
C SER A 297 33.27 4.36 11.43
N TRP A 298 34.39 5.07 11.37
CA TRP A 298 34.43 6.51 11.68
C TRP A 298 33.57 7.34 10.72
N ASN A 299 33.65 7.11 9.41
CA ASN A 299 32.83 7.82 8.44
C ASN A 299 31.33 7.63 8.70
N ASP A 300 30.91 6.43 9.07
CA ASP A 300 29.51 6.13 9.40
C ASP A 300 29.06 6.82 10.69
N ILE A 301 29.93 6.89 11.71
CA ILE A 301 29.67 7.63 12.94
C ILE A 301 29.49 9.13 12.63
N LEU A 302 30.33 9.72 11.77
CA LEU A 302 30.20 11.12 11.36
C LEU A 302 28.85 11.38 10.68
N ILE A 303 28.41 10.48 9.80
CA ILE A 303 27.09 10.61 9.14
C ILE A 303 25.95 10.43 10.14
N PHE A 304 26.06 9.47 11.05
CA PHE A 304 25.07 9.26 12.10
C PHE A 304 24.94 10.48 13.02
N ILE A 305 26.05 11.10 13.41
CA ILE A 305 26.09 12.35 14.18
C ILE A 305 25.42 13.47 13.38
N TYR A 306 25.75 13.62 12.10
CA TYR A 306 25.14 14.62 11.22
C TYR A 306 23.62 14.46 11.16
N LEU A 307 23.11 13.26 10.88
CA LEU A 307 21.69 12.99 10.71
C LEU A 307 20.86 13.12 12.01
N ASN A 308 21.51 13.22 13.17
CA ASN A 308 20.84 13.38 14.46
C ASN A 308 21.01 14.75 15.10
N LEU A 309 22.20 15.34 15.02
CA LEU A 309 22.59 16.53 15.79
C LEU A 309 22.82 17.76 14.93
N SER A 310 22.94 17.64 13.60
CA SER A 310 23.11 18.82 12.76
C SER A 310 21.88 19.73 12.82
N ASP A 311 22.09 21.03 12.63
CA ASP A 311 20.99 21.99 12.53
C ASP A 311 20.01 21.61 11.42
N TRP A 312 20.49 21.01 10.33
CA TRP A 312 19.66 20.47 9.26
C TRP A 312 18.73 19.36 9.77
N ALA A 313 19.25 18.36 10.47
CA ALA A 313 18.45 17.25 10.99
C ALA A 313 17.39 17.73 12.00
N LEU A 314 17.76 18.66 12.87
CA LEU A 314 16.86 19.24 13.86
C LEU A 314 15.80 20.13 13.20
N PHE A 315 16.15 20.83 12.12
CA PHE A 315 15.19 21.54 11.27
C PHE A 315 14.16 20.59 10.66
N GLN A 316 14.58 19.44 10.11
CA GLN A 316 13.65 18.45 9.56
C GLN A 316 12.72 17.86 10.65
N ARG A 317 13.26 17.46 11.81
CA ARG A 317 12.46 16.88 12.91
C ARG A 317 11.45 17.86 13.51
N THR A 318 11.71 19.15 13.42
CA THR A 318 10.82 20.20 13.95
C THR A 318 9.90 20.79 12.89
N ASN A 319 9.82 20.17 11.69
CA ASN A 319 9.05 20.65 10.55
C ASN A 319 9.37 22.12 10.20
N GLY A 320 10.66 22.46 10.24
CA GLY A 320 11.18 23.79 9.91
C GLY A 320 11.11 24.84 11.01
N LYS A 321 10.68 24.47 12.23
CA LYS A 321 10.55 25.42 13.35
C LYS A 321 11.86 25.65 14.12
N TRP A 322 12.90 24.85 13.85
CA TRP A 322 14.18 24.89 14.58
C TRP A 322 14.76 26.30 14.74
N SER A 323 14.84 27.06 13.64
CA SER A 323 15.43 28.40 13.61
C SER A 323 14.63 29.46 14.39
N ILE A 324 13.37 29.18 14.73
CA ILE A 324 12.48 30.10 15.45
C ILE A 324 12.57 29.87 16.96
N TYR A 325 13.04 28.70 17.39
CA TYR A 325 13.10 28.38 18.81
C TYR A 325 14.15 29.20 19.55
N PRO A 326 13.86 29.62 20.79
CA PRO A 326 14.84 30.32 21.61
C PRO A 326 15.99 29.40 22.00
N MET A 327 17.18 29.97 22.22
CA MET A 327 18.42 29.23 22.48
C MET A 327 18.32 28.21 23.63
N TRP A 328 17.59 28.55 24.70
CA TRP A 328 17.38 27.64 25.82
C TRP A 328 16.61 26.37 25.41
N TYR A 329 15.61 26.50 24.52
CA TYR A 329 14.83 25.36 24.04
C TYR A 329 15.64 24.51 23.05
N GLN A 330 16.38 25.16 22.15
CA GLN A 330 17.33 24.47 21.27
C GLN A 330 18.34 23.65 22.09
N THR A 331 18.88 24.21 23.17
CA THR A 331 19.82 23.51 24.06
C THR A 331 19.18 22.29 24.72
N ILE A 332 17.93 22.37 25.17
CA ILE A 332 17.21 21.22 25.76
C ILE A 332 17.02 20.10 24.72
N VAL A 333 16.56 20.45 23.52
CA VAL A 333 16.37 19.49 22.43
C VAL A 333 17.70 18.86 22.03
N HIS A 334 18.75 19.67 21.91
CA HIS A 334 20.09 19.21 21.58
C HIS A 334 20.62 18.24 22.64
N ASN A 335 20.52 18.58 23.93
CA ASN A 335 20.96 17.71 25.03
C ASN A 335 20.23 16.38 25.06
N ARG A 336 18.93 16.36 24.73
CA ARG A 336 18.15 15.12 24.65
C ARG A 336 18.68 14.19 23.55
N PHE A 337 18.88 14.72 22.34
CA PHE A 337 19.42 13.92 21.24
C PHE A 337 20.89 13.56 21.46
N LEU A 338 21.67 14.45 22.05
CA LEU A 338 23.06 14.20 22.43
C LEU A 338 23.14 13.02 23.41
N SER A 339 22.23 12.94 24.39
CA SER A 339 22.14 11.80 25.31
C SER A 339 21.87 10.49 24.57
N GLN A 340 20.91 10.47 23.64
CA GLN A 340 20.59 9.28 22.84
C GLN A 340 21.74 8.85 21.92
N VAL A 341 22.39 9.83 21.29
CA VAL A 341 23.57 9.63 20.44
C VAL A 341 24.74 9.11 21.26
N ASN A 342 24.98 9.66 22.44
CA ASN A 342 26.02 9.19 23.36
C ASN A 342 25.79 7.76 23.84
N GLU A 343 24.55 7.37 24.11
CA GLU A 343 24.21 6.00 24.49
C GLU A 343 24.54 5.01 23.37
N GLN A 344 24.20 5.35 22.12
CA GLN A 344 24.47 4.49 20.97
C GLN A 344 25.95 4.42 20.60
N ILE A 345 26.64 5.56 20.52
CA ILE A 345 28.05 5.60 20.08
C ILE A 345 29.02 5.33 21.26
N GLY A 346 28.58 5.38 22.51
CA GLY A 346 29.42 5.16 23.70
C GLY A 346 30.39 3.97 23.61
N PRO A 347 29.94 2.78 23.13
CA PRO A 347 30.82 1.63 22.91
C PRO A 347 31.96 1.84 21.89
N LEU A 348 31.76 2.73 20.91
CA LEU A 348 32.68 3.02 19.81
C LEU A 348 33.58 4.23 20.11
N ILE A 349 33.04 5.33 20.63
CA ILE A 349 33.78 6.59 20.86
C ILE A 349 34.97 6.40 21.79
N HIS A 350 34.79 5.73 22.93
CA HIS A 350 35.89 5.52 23.90
C HIS A 350 37.07 4.76 23.26
N ARG A 351 36.82 3.98 22.20
CA ARG A 351 37.84 3.17 21.52
C ARG A 351 38.42 3.84 20.28
N LEU A 352 37.67 4.74 19.63
CA LEU A 352 38.09 5.43 18.41
C LEU A 352 38.71 6.82 18.68
N THR A 353 38.29 7.53 19.73
CA THR A 353 38.81 8.86 20.07
C THR A 353 39.03 9.02 21.59
N PRO A 354 40.27 9.27 22.05
CA PRO A 354 40.58 9.36 23.48
C PRO A 354 40.09 10.65 24.18
N LYS A 355 39.57 11.64 23.44
CA LYS A 355 39.05 12.89 24.02
C LYS A 355 37.55 12.99 23.75
N TYR A 356 36.78 13.42 24.76
CA TYR A 356 35.38 13.81 24.59
C TYR A 356 35.34 15.01 23.64
N ILE A 357 35.03 14.75 22.36
CA ILE A 357 34.86 15.82 21.38
C ILE A 357 33.46 16.38 21.57
N ASP A 358 33.33 17.69 21.43
CA ASP A 358 32.04 18.37 21.35
C ASP A 358 31.29 17.89 20.08
N LEU A 359 30.45 16.86 20.25
CA LEU A 359 29.72 16.22 19.14
C LEU A 359 28.85 17.21 18.36
N VAL A 360 28.40 18.29 19.01
CA VAL A 360 27.63 19.36 18.38
C VAL A 360 28.48 20.07 17.32
N LYS A 361 29.72 20.40 17.67
CA LYS A 361 30.68 21.03 16.73
C LYS A 361 31.06 20.09 15.61
N VAL A 362 31.19 18.79 15.89
CA VAL A 362 31.46 17.77 14.87
C VAL A 362 30.26 17.64 13.93
N ALA A 363 29.04 17.59 14.44
CA ALA A 363 27.82 17.50 13.63
C ALA A 363 27.71 18.67 12.64
N ASN A 364 28.04 19.87 13.09
CA ASN A 364 28.03 21.07 12.26
C ASN A 364 29.35 21.28 11.47
N SER A 365 30.31 20.35 11.57
CA SER A 365 31.53 20.40 10.78
C SER A 365 31.27 20.10 9.31
N LYS A 366 32.04 20.73 8.42
CA LYS A 366 31.95 20.47 6.99
C LYS A 366 32.32 19.02 6.64
N GLU A 367 33.11 18.35 7.46
CA GLU A 367 33.54 16.96 7.26
C GLU A 367 32.36 15.98 7.30
N CYS A 368 31.44 16.16 8.25
CA CYS A 368 30.22 15.35 8.37
C CYS A 368 29.30 15.52 7.15
N GLU A 369 29.04 16.77 6.77
CA GLU A 369 28.23 17.10 5.58
C GLU A 369 28.85 16.53 4.30
N LEU A 370 30.17 16.66 4.12
CA LEU A 370 30.88 16.12 2.97
C LEU A 370 30.83 14.60 2.91
N SER A 371 30.87 13.92 4.05
CA SER A 371 30.78 12.45 4.11
C SER A 371 29.40 11.96 3.66
N LEU A 372 28.33 12.61 4.14
CA LEU A 372 26.96 12.34 3.66
C LEU A 372 26.82 12.66 2.17
N LEU A 373 27.30 13.82 1.71
CA LEU A 373 27.24 14.22 0.30
C LEU A 373 28.01 13.26 -0.62
N ARG A 374 29.14 12.70 -0.19
CA ARG A 374 29.87 11.67 -0.96
C ARG A 374 29.04 10.41 -1.13
N ASN A 375 28.42 9.92 -0.06
CA ASN A 375 27.53 8.76 -0.12
C ASN A 375 26.31 9.03 -1.03
N LEU A 376 25.68 10.19 -0.88
CA LEU A 376 24.54 10.58 -1.71
C LEU A 376 24.92 10.73 -3.19
N ARG A 377 26.09 11.32 -3.50
CA ARG A 377 26.57 11.41 -4.89
C ARG A 377 26.77 10.03 -5.53
N ARG A 378 27.25 9.05 -4.77
CA ARG A 378 27.38 7.67 -5.24
C ARG A 378 26.00 7.13 -5.65
N ILE A 379 24.99 7.26 -4.78
CA ILE A 379 23.61 6.82 -5.04
C ILE A 379 22.97 7.53 -6.23
N ILE A 380 23.17 8.85 -6.36
CA ILE A 380 22.63 9.64 -7.49
C ILE A 380 23.24 9.17 -8.82
N ASN A 381 24.56 8.96 -8.86
CA ASN A 381 25.24 8.53 -10.08
C ASN A 381 24.78 7.14 -10.54
N GLU A 382 24.46 6.24 -9.60
CA GLU A 382 23.93 4.90 -9.88
C GLU A 382 22.50 4.94 -10.46
N ASN A 383 21.67 5.93 -10.10
CA ASN A 383 20.30 6.09 -10.60
C ASN A 383 20.17 6.88 -11.93
N LYS A 384 21.26 7.45 -12.46
CA LYS A 384 21.19 8.18 -13.73
C LYS A 384 20.84 7.23 -14.89
N CYS A 385 19.86 7.61 -15.72
CA CYS A 385 19.56 6.87 -16.95
C CYS A 385 20.73 6.93 -17.95
N ALA A 386 20.80 5.99 -18.89
CA ALA A 386 21.85 5.94 -19.90
C ALA A 386 21.99 7.25 -20.71
N THR A 387 20.88 7.97 -20.96
CA THR A 387 20.88 9.29 -21.62
C THR A 387 21.49 10.39 -20.75
N CYS A 388 21.18 10.43 -19.44
CA CYS A 388 21.81 11.35 -18.48
C CYS A 388 23.27 11.00 -18.19
N GLN A 389 23.62 9.70 -18.18
CA GLN A 389 25.02 9.25 -18.11
C GLN A 389 25.81 9.75 -19.32
N ARG A 390 25.26 9.62 -20.55
CA ARG A 390 25.87 10.14 -21.78
C ARG A 390 26.02 11.67 -21.77
N ALA A 391 25.01 12.40 -21.29
CA ALA A 391 25.09 13.87 -21.17
C ALA A 391 26.22 14.31 -20.20
N SER A 392 26.50 13.53 -19.15
CA SER A 392 27.58 13.82 -18.20
C SER A 392 28.99 13.49 -18.72
N HIS A 393 29.12 12.63 -19.73
CA HIS A 393 30.41 12.40 -20.39
C HIS A 393 30.80 13.54 -21.35
N SER A 394 29.85 14.36 -21.80
CA SER A 394 30.12 15.47 -22.74
C SER A 394 30.53 16.80 -22.09
N SER A 395 30.51 16.93 -20.77
CA SER A 395 31.21 18.02 -20.08
C SER A 395 31.34 17.71 -18.61
N THR A 396 32.51 17.99 -18.04
CA THR A 396 32.77 18.03 -16.59
C THR A 396 31.90 19.10 -15.94
N THR A 397 30.60 18.85 -15.81
CA THR A 397 29.66 19.78 -15.21
C THR A 397 29.22 19.24 -13.87
N LYS A 398 29.58 20.02 -12.85
CA LYS A 398 28.87 20.13 -11.57
C LYS A 398 27.40 19.81 -11.82
N ILE A 399 26.80 18.94 -11.00
CA ILE A 399 25.35 18.68 -11.04
C ILE A 399 24.65 20.05 -11.05
N THR A 400 24.17 20.46 -12.22
CA THR A 400 23.23 21.56 -12.37
C THR A 400 21.89 20.99 -11.98
N PHE A 401 21.50 21.23 -10.73
CA PHE A 401 20.13 20.99 -10.29
C PHE A 401 19.18 21.76 -11.20
N PRO A 402 17.99 21.23 -11.54
CA PRO A 402 17.11 21.83 -12.53
C PRO A 402 16.83 23.30 -12.17
N THR A 403 17.37 24.19 -12.99
CA THR A 403 17.12 25.64 -12.95
C THR A 403 15.71 25.87 -13.49
N ASN A 404 14.68 25.63 -12.68
CA ASN A 404 13.35 26.09 -13.02
C ASN A 404 13.37 27.62 -12.99
N GLY A 405 12.98 28.23 -14.11
CA GLY A 405 13.18 29.63 -14.47
C GLY A 405 12.40 30.67 -13.66
N ASN A 406 12.11 30.45 -12.38
CA ASN A 406 11.58 31.47 -11.48
C ASN A 406 12.39 31.43 -10.18
N GLN A 407 12.87 32.60 -9.74
CA GLN A 407 13.78 32.84 -8.61
C GLN A 407 13.27 32.31 -7.26
N GLN A 408 13.25 30.99 -7.08
CA GLN A 408 13.04 30.33 -5.80
C GLN A 408 14.38 29.72 -5.39
N THR A 409 14.97 30.30 -4.35
CA THR A 409 16.12 29.86 -3.54
C THR A 409 16.77 28.54 -3.94
N LEU A 410 18.07 28.58 -4.27
CA LEU A 410 18.95 27.41 -4.41
C LEU A 410 18.69 26.41 -3.26
N GLU A 411 17.95 25.34 -3.54
CA GLU A 411 17.76 24.27 -2.56
C GLU A 411 19.14 23.70 -2.21
N ASN A 412 19.44 23.57 -0.91
CA ASN A 412 20.59 22.81 -0.45
C ASN A 412 20.54 21.42 -1.12
N PRO A 413 21.64 20.89 -1.68
CA PRO A 413 21.66 19.54 -2.26
C PRO A 413 21.05 18.47 -1.34
N ILE A 414 21.21 18.62 -0.02
CA ILE A 414 20.62 17.74 0.99
C ILE A 414 19.10 17.91 1.07
N ASP A 415 18.59 19.14 1.02
CA ASP A 415 17.14 19.42 1.01
C ASP A 415 16.49 18.90 -0.27
N TRP A 416 17.11 19.13 -1.44
CA TRP A 416 16.64 18.58 -2.71
C TRP A 416 16.56 17.05 -2.64
N LEU A 417 17.60 16.39 -2.15
CA LEU A 417 17.64 14.93 -2.02
C LEU A 417 16.64 14.41 -0.98
N HIS A 418 16.48 15.10 0.13
CA HIS A 418 15.47 14.75 1.12
C HIS A 418 14.07 14.86 0.51
N ASN A 419 13.78 15.94 -0.22
CA ASN A 419 12.46 16.17 -0.80
C ASN A 419 12.14 15.24 -1.99
N HIS A 420 13.15 14.72 -2.69
CA HIS A 420 12.96 13.95 -3.93
C HIS A 420 13.33 12.47 -3.85
N VAL A 421 14.28 12.09 -2.99
CA VAL A 421 14.78 10.71 -2.84
C VAL A 421 14.31 10.08 -1.53
N SER A 422 14.16 10.89 -0.47
CA SER A 422 13.76 10.31 0.82
C SER A 422 12.30 9.89 0.80
N PHE A 423 12.06 8.72 1.39
CA PHE A 423 10.76 8.30 1.85
C PHE A 423 10.87 7.97 3.32
N ASN A 424 9.81 8.27 4.08
CA ASN A 424 9.78 7.91 5.48
C ASN A 424 9.49 6.41 5.58
N LEU A 425 10.49 5.61 5.99
CA LEU A 425 10.35 4.17 6.22
C LEU A 425 9.28 3.83 7.27
N PHE A 426 9.01 4.77 8.17
CA PHE A 426 8.13 4.60 9.32
C PHE A 426 6.85 5.44 9.25
N SER A 427 6.57 6.13 8.13
CA SER A 427 5.26 6.77 7.96
C SER A 427 4.20 5.71 7.69
N GLU A 428 3.08 5.78 8.42
CA GLU A 428 1.90 4.96 8.14
C GLU A 428 1.52 5.07 6.65
N PRO A 429 1.29 3.94 5.95
CA PRO A 429 0.78 4.02 4.59
C PRO A 429 -0.54 4.80 4.59
N ARG A 430 -0.68 5.76 3.67
CA ARG A 430 -1.96 6.47 3.47
C ARG A 430 -3.06 5.43 3.26
N ASP A 431 -4.19 5.64 3.94
CA ASP A 431 -5.34 4.74 3.95
C ASP A 431 -5.65 4.21 2.55
N GLY A 432 -5.40 2.90 2.34
CA GLY A 432 -5.65 2.22 1.07
C GLY A 432 -4.51 1.33 0.56
N CYS A 433 -3.26 1.55 1.00
CA CYS A 433 -2.11 0.74 0.55
C CYS A 433 -1.66 -0.28 1.60
N VAL A 434 -2.30 -1.46 1.60
CA VAL A 434 -1.82 -2.70 2.26
C VAL A 434 -1.75 -2.60 3.80
N ALA A 435 -1.85 -3.76 4.45
CA ALA A 435 -1.98 -3.88 5.90
C ALA A 435 -0.96 -3.02 6.67
N LYS A 436 -1.47 -2.35 7.71
CA LYS A 436 -0.65 -1.73 8.75
C LYS A 436 0.40 -2.75 9.17
N MET A 437 1.69 -2.53 8.87
CA MET A 437 2.75 -3.27 9.53
C MET A 437 2.72 -2.83 10.99
N PRO A 438 2.33 -3.67 11.97
CA PRO A 438 2.55 -3.33 13.35
C PRO A 438 4.08 -3.29 13.54
N PHE A 439 4.63 -2.09 13.64
CA PHE A 439 5.90 -1.94 14.31
C PHE A 439 5.64 -2.29 15.77
N VAL A 440 6.25 -3.37 16.24
CA VAL A 440 6.61 -3.48 17.65
C VAL A 440 7.54 -2.29 17.87
N ASN A 441 6.97 -1.19 18.33
CA ASN A 441 7.74 -0.13 18.92
C ASN A 441 8.62 -0.82 19.96
N SER A 442 9.94 -0.68 19.82
CA SER A 442 10.83 -0.79 20.98
C SER A 442 10.53 0.39 21.91
N ASN A 443 9.32 0.43 22.46
CA ASN A 443 8.88 1.34 23.51
C ASN A 443 9.01 0.61 24.84
N ASP A 444 10.21 0.11 25.17
CA ASP A 444 10.55 -0.07 26.58
C ASP A 444 11.24 1.17 27.16
N ILE A 445 11.44 2.22 26.36
CA ILE A 445 11.95 3.49 26.89
C ILE A 445 11.13 4.66 26.34
N THR A 446 10.19 5.13 27.16
CA THR A 446 9.52 6.43 27.11
C THR A 446 8.33 6.63 26.17
N GLN A 447 7.29 5.80 26.31
CA GLN A 447 5.92 6.35 26.32
C GLN A 447 5.68 7.10 27.64
N LYS A 448 6.48 8.12 27.93
CA LYS A 448 5.94 9.25 28.69
C LYS A 448 5.15 10.03 27.66
N THR A 449 3.85 9.76 27.63
CA THR A 449 2.82 10.64 27.08
C THR A 449 3.33 12.07 27.13
N PHE A 450 3.37 12.76 25.98
CA PHE A 450 3.58 14.19 25.95
C PHE A 450 2.69 14.79 27.02
N THR A 451 3.27 15.19 28.16
CA THR A 451 2.55 16.02 29.11
C THR A 451 2.33 17.29 28.30
N ASP A 452 1.07 17.53 27.92
CA ASP A 452 0.67 18.75 27.24
C ASP A 452 1.43 19.91 27.86
N VAL A 453 2.13 20.67 27.02
CA VAL A 453 2.91 21.83 27.44
C VAL A 453 2.02 22.62 28.38
N CYS A 454 2.47 22.78 29.64
CA CYS A 454 1.69 23.44 30.67
C CYS A 454 1.13 24.74 30.07
N GLU A 455 -0.18 24.98 30.23
CA GLU A 455 -0.85 26.13 29.60
C GLU A 455 -0.12 27.45 29.89
N TYR A 456 0.57 27.51 31.04
CA TYR A 456 1.47 28.58 31.44
C TYR A 456 2.68 28.77 30.49
N ASP A 457 3.41 27.69 30.17
CA ASP A 457 4.57 27.72 29.27
C ASP A 457 4.14 28.07 27.84
N TYR A 458 3.00 27.53 27.38
CA TYR A 458 2.44 27.86 26.08
C TYR A 458 2.06 29.36 25.99
N LYS A 459 1.46 29.92 27.05
CA LYS A 459 1.16 31.35 27.14
C LYS A 459 2.42 32.20 27.12
N GLN A 460 3.49 31.82 27.82
CA GLN A 460 4.77 32.53 27.77
C GLN A 460 5.41 32.51 26.38
N ILE A 461 5.39 31.36 25.70
CA ILE A 461 5.93 31.22 24.33
C ILE A 461 5.13 32.09 23.36
N ASN A 462 3.79 32.06 23.43
CA ASN A 462 2.95 32.91 22.58
C ASN A 462 3.10 34.41 22.88
N ALA A 463 3.30 34.78 24.15
CA ALA A 463 3.59 36.17 24.53
C ALA A 463 4.91 36.63 23.90
N LYS A 464 6.00 35.83 24.00
CA LYS A 464 7.28 36.13 23.34
C LYS A 464 7.16 36.23 21.83
N ILE A 465 6.38 35.36 21.17
CA ILE A 465 6.15 35.43 19.73
C ILE A 465 5.42 36.74 19.36
N LYS A 466 4.42 37.15 20.13
CA LYS A 466 3.74 38.45 19.92
C LYS A 466 4.70 39.62 20.13
N GLU A 467 5.54 39.55 21.16
CA GLU A 467 6.53 40.59 21.47
C GLU A 467 7.57 40.73 20.33
N ILE A 468 8.04 39.61 19.78
CA ILE A 468 8.96 39.60 18.62
C ILE A 468 8.27 40.18 17.38
N ARG A 469 7.00 39.82 17.13
CA ARG A 469 6.22 40.40 16.02
C ARG A 469 6.01 41.90 16.20
N GLN A 470 5.76 42.36 17.42
CA GLN A 470 5.61 43.79 17.74
C GLN A 470 6.94 44.55 17.73
N ARG A 471 8.07 43.93 18.03
CA ARG A 471 9.39 44.58 17.90
C ARG A 471 9.81 44.72 16.43
N ASN A 472 9.41 43.78 15.58
CA ASN A 472 9.86 43.74 14.19
C ASN A 472 8.99 44.55 13.22
N PHE A 473 7.78 45.00 13.58
CA PHE A 473 6.84 45.62 12.62
C PHE A 473 6.44 47.10 12.74
N PRO A 474 6.78 47.90 13.78
CA PRO A 474 6.52 49.33 13.76
C PRO A 474 7.84 50.10 13.63
N ARG A 475 8.39 50.20 12.41
CA ARG A 475 9.27 51.32 11.96
C ARG A 475 9.80 51.29 10.52
N GLN A 476 9.19 50.56 9.58
CA GLN A 476 9.61 50.64 8.17
C GLN A 476 8.65 51.38 7.22
N PHE A 477 7.60 52.01 7.74
CA PHE A 477 6.77 52.97 6.98
C PHE A 477 6.59 54.29 7.72
N MET A 478 7.70 54.97 8.03
CA MET A 478 7.72 56.42 8.25
C MET A 478 9.10 56.95 7.87
N HIS A 479 9.28 57.23 6.58
CA HIS A 479 10.00 58.40 6.02
C HIS A 479 9.91 58.31 4.49
N THR A 480 8.72 58.52 3.96
CA THR A 480 8.55 59.24 2.70
C THR A 480 8.88 60.72 2.97
N LYS A 481 9.87 61.25 2.25
CA LYS A 481 9.73 62.59 1.69
C LYS A 481 9.21 62.42 0.29
#